data_AF-G5IGF5-F1
#
_entry.id   AF-G5IGF5-F1
#
_cell.length_a   1.000
_cell.length_b   1.000
_cell.length_c   1.000
_cell.angle_alpha   90.00
_cell.angle_beta   90.00
_cell.angle_gamma   90.00
#
_symmetry.space_group_name_H-M   'P 1'
#
loop_
_entity.id
_entity.type
_entity.pdbx_description
1 polymer ?
#
loop_
_entity_poly.entity_id
_entity_poly.type
_entity_poly.pdbx_seq_one_letter_code
_entity_poly.pdbx_strand_id
1 'polypeptide(L)'
;MKVKILGIQSVNYTSHRTGNPVKGVTLHSMFKDSQVTGDAVSSIFVSDALQIPVVGELKVGQTVDIEYNNRGFVCGLSVCN
;
A
#
# COMPACT_ATOMS: atom_id res chain seq x y z
N MET A 1 9.04 1.05 -5.36
CA MET A 1 8.10 0.68 -6.44
C MET A 1 7.08 1.80 -6.59
N LYS A 2 7.03 2.43 -7.77
CA LYS A 2 6.08 3.54 -8.02
C LYS A 2 4.74 3.00 -8.51
N VAL A 3 3.66 3.40 -7.83
CA VAL A 3 2.30 2.97 -8.15
C VAL A 3 1.35 4.16 -8.12
N LYS A 4 0.29 4.13 -8.93
CA LYS A 4 -0.83 5.08 -8.85
C LYS A 4 -1.95 4.47 -8.03
N ILE A 5 -2.44 5.21 -7.04
CA ILE A 5 -3.54 4.80 -6.18
C ILE A 5 -4.84 4.89 -6.97
N LEU A 6 -5.57 3.78 -7.06
CA LEU A 6 -6.90 3.68 -7.66
C LEU A 6 -8.01 3.59 -6.61
N GLY A 7 -7.69 3.06 -5.43
CA GLY A 7 -8.62 2.95 -4.31
C GLY A 7 -7.89 2.83 -2.99
N ILE A 8 -8.55 3.25 -1.91
CA ILE A 8 -8.04 3.16 -0.54
C ILE A 8 -9.11 2.46 0.29
N GLN A 9 -8.70 1.41 1.01
CA GLN A 9 -9.57 0.66 1.91
C GLN A 9 -8.98 0.68 3.31
N SER A 10 -9.72 1.22 4.27
CA SER A 10 -9.33 1.15 5.68
C SER A 10 -9.43 -0.29 6.19
N VAL A 11 -8.42 -0.72 6.94
CA VAL A 11 -8.35 -2.05 7.55
C VAL A 11 -8.23 -1.88 9.05
N ASN A 12 -9.16 -2.47 9.79
CA ASN A 12 -9.14 -2.51 11.25
C ASN A 12 -9.90 -3.74 11.74
N TYR A 13 -9.19 -4.82 12.02
CA TYR A 13 -9.78 -6.05 12.56
C TYR A 13 -8.75 -6.80 13.42
N THR A 14 -9.23 -7.75 14.21
CA THR A 14 -8.35 -8.68 14.95
C THR A 14 -8.18 -9.96 14.16
N SER A 15 -6.94 -10.37 13.88
CA SER A 15 -6.66 -11.59 13.13
C SER A 15 -7.07 -12.83 13.92
N HIS A 16 -8.02 -13.61 13.39
CA HIS A 16 -8.44 -14.87 14.03
C HIS A 16 -7.30 -15.90 14.12
N ARG A 17 -6.31 -15.81 13.22
CA ARG A 17 -5.17 -16.74 13.18
C ARG A 17 -4.14 -16.45 14.27
N THR A 18 -3.91 -15.17 14.58
CA THR A 18 -2.80 -14.75 15.45
C THR A 18 -3.26 -14.08 16.75
N GLY A 19 -4.54 -13.72 16.85
CA GLY A 19 -5.08 -12.92 17.95
C GLY A 19 -4.66 -11.44 17.91
N ASN A 20 -3.77 -11.05 16.99
CA ASN A 20 -3.20 -9.72 16.95
C ASN A 20 -4.08 -8.74 16.15
N PRO A 21 -4.14 -7.46 16.57
CA PRO A 21 -4.80 -6.42 15.80
C PRO A 21 -4.06 -6.18 14.47
N VAL A 22 -4.83 -6.07 13.40
CA VAL A 22 -4.38 -5.69 12.06
C VAL A 22 -5.04 -4.37 11.72
N LYS A 23 -4.24 -3.31 11.73
CA LYS A 23 -4.67 -1.94 11.43
C LYS A 23 -3.79 -1.32 10.37
N GLY A 24 -4.40 -0.61 9.43
CA GLY A 24 -3.71 0.04 8.32
C GLY A 24 -4.65 0.41 7.19
N VAL A 25 -4.07 0.59 6.01
CA VAL A 25 -4.81 0.80 4.77
C VAL A 25 -4.34 -0.18 3.70
N THR A 26 -5.27 -0.63 2.86
CA THR A 26 -4.95 -1.34 1.62
C THR A 26 -5.08 -0.35 0.46
N LEU A 27 -3.98 -0.15 -0.27
CA LEU A 27 -3.92 0.65 -1.49
C LEU A 27 -4.17 -0.26 -2.68
N HIS A 28 -5.33 -0.10 -3.32
CA HIS A 28 -5.61 -0.69 -4.62
C HIS A 28 -4.94 0.16 -5.67
N SER A 29 -3.95 -0.39 -6.37
CA SER A 29 -3.00 0.41 -7.15
C SER A 29 -2.71 -0.20 -8.51
N MET A 30 -2.36 0.66 -9.48
CA MET A 30 -1.81 0.26 -10.77
C MET A 30 -0.35 0.67 -10.92
N PHE A 31 0.37 -0.06 -11.77
CA PHE A 31 1.76 0.22 -12.14
C PHE A 31 2.08 -0.35 -13.53
N LYS A 32 3.16 0.15 -14.13
CA LYS A 32 3.65 -0.37 -15.41
C LYS A 32 4.54 -1.58 -15.17
N ASP A 33 4.28 -2.63 -15.94
CA ASP A 33 5.08 -3.85 -15.99
C ASP A 33 5.29 -4.24 -17.46
N SER A 34 6.54 -4.49 -17.84
CA SER A 34 6.91 -4.84 -19.23
C SER A 34 6.28 -6.14 -19.73
N GLN A 35 5.85 -7.02 -18.84
CA GLN A 35 5.26 -8.32 -19.16
C GLN A 35 3.73 -8.27 -19.23
N VAL A 36 3.11 -7.12 -18.95
CA VAL A 36 1.67 -6.95 -18.91
C VAL A 36 1.21 -6.05 -20.05
N THR A 37 0.31 -6.56 -20.89
CA THR A 37 -0.43 -5.71 -21.84
C THR A 37 -1.45 -4.89 -21.07
N GLY A 38 -1.20 -3.58 -20.94
CA GLY A 38 -2.05 -2.65 -20.19
C GLY A 38 -1.39 -2.17 -18.90
N ASP A 39 -2.13 -2.21 -17.79
CA ASP A 39 -1.65 -1.84 -16.45
C ASP A 39 -1.68 -3.06 -15.54
N ALA A 40 -0.57 -3.32 -14.85
CA ALA A 40 -0.55 -4.28 -13.76
C ALA A 40 -1.26 -3.67 -12.55
N VAL A 41 -2.02 -4.49 -11.81
CA VAL A 41 -2.77 -4.05 -10.63
C VAL A 41 -2.39 -4.90 -9.42
N SER A 42 -2.35 -4.28 -8.25
CA SER A 42 -2.09 -4.97 -6.99
C SER A 42 -2.76 -4.26 -5.81
N SER A 43 -3.05 -5.02 -4.75
CA SER A 43 -3.49 -4.51 -3.47
C SER A 43 -2.31 -4.52 -2.50
N ILE A 44 -1.95 -3.36 -1.97
CA ILE A 44 -0.76 -3.18 -1.13
C ILE A 44 -1.18 -2.76 0.27
N PHE A 45 -0.93 -3.61 1.26
CA PHE A 45 -1.24 -3.30 2.65
C PHE A 45 -0.13 -2.49 3.31
N VAL A 46 -0.48 -1.32 3.85
CA VAL A 46 0.39 -0.43 4.61
C VAL A 46 -0.08 -0.44 6.05
N SER A 47 0.76 -0.93 6.96
CA SER A 47 0.41 -1.04 8.38
C SER A 47 0.57 0.30 9.10
N ASP A 48 -0.39 0.61 9.98
CA ASP A 48 -0.31 1.75 10.91
C ASP A 48 0.91 1.65 11.86
N ALA A 49 1.41 0.43 12.11
CA ALA A 49 2.58 0.21 12.96
C ALA A 49 3.88 0.81 12.39
N LEU A 50 3.91 1.11 11.09
CA LEU A 50 5.03 1.79 10.45
C LEU A 50 5.07 3.31 10.77
N GLN A 51 3.99 3.85 11.35
CA GLN A 51 3.85 5.27 11.72
C GLN A 51 4.22 6.25 10.59
N ILE A 52 3.94 5.87 9.34
CA ILE A 52 4.23 6.68 8.16
C ILE A 52 3.24 7.88 8.14
N PRO A 53 3.70 9.13 8.32
CA PRO A 53 2.81 10.27 8.53
C PRO A 53 1.84 10.51 7.37
N VAL A 54 2.30 10.28 6.14
CA VAL A 54 1.55 10.62 4.92
C VAL A 54 0.37 9.68 4.64
N VAL A 55 0.26 8.53 5.33
CA VAL A 55 -0.78 7.53 5.05
C VAL A 55 -2.19 8.10 5.20
N GLY A 56 -2.42 8.96 6.20
CA GLY A 56 -3.71 9.61 6.42
C GLY A 56 -4.07 10.69 5.39
N GLU A 57 -3.11 11.14 4.59
CA GLU A 57 -3.26 12.21 3.62
C GLU A 57 -3.32 11.71 2.17
N LEU A 58 -3.15 10.40 1.97
CA LEU A 58 -3.19 9.77 0.66
C LEU A 58 -4.55 9.94 -0.01
N LYS A 59 -4.51 10.19 -1.32
CA LYS A 59 -5.69 10.40 -2.16
C LYS A 59 -5.62 9.51 -3.39
N VAL A 60 -6.80 9.04 -3.82
CA VAL A 60 -6.95 8.37 -5.11
C VAL A 60 -6.42 9.28 -6.23
N GLY A 61 -5.72 8.67 -7.18
CA GLY A 61 -5.06 9.35 -8.29
C GLY A 61 -3.61 9.75 -8.02
N GLN A 62 -3.16 9.81 -6.76
CA GLN A 62 -1.77 10.10 -6.44
C GLN A 62 -0.84 8.96 -6.85
N THR A 63 0.38 9.33 -7.21
CA THR A 63 1.47 8.37 -7.38
C THR A 63 2.30 8.35 -6.11
N VAL A 64 2.60 7.16 -5.61
CA VAL A 64 3.44 6.95 -4.43
C VAL A 64 4.57 6.00 -4.78
N ASP A 65 5.71 6.17 -4.12
CA ASP A 65 6.80 5.21 -4.13
C ASP A 65 6.73 4.36 -2.84
N ILE A 66 6.76 3.04 -3.02
CA ILE A 66 6.59 2.05 -1.97
C ILE A 66 7.89 1.26 -1.82
N GLU A 67 8.42 1.23 -0.60
CA GLU A 67 9.59 0.46 -0.25
C GLU A 67 9.17 -0.84 0.44
N TYR A 68 9.79 -1.94 0.03
CA TYR A 68 9.59 -3.26 0.61
C TYR A 68 10.89 -3.75 1.25
N ASN A 69 10.78 -4.43 2.38
CA ASN A 69 11.91 -5.13 2.97
C ASN A 69 12.18 -6.46 2.24
N ASN A 70 13.28 -7.13 2.60
CA ASN A 70 13.69 -8.41 2.01
C ASN A 70 12.69 -9.57 2.22
N ARG A 71 11.66 -9.37 3.05
CA ARG A 71 10.59 -10.35 3.30
C ARG A 71 9.31 -10.03 2.52
N GLY A 72 9.31 -8.97 1.71
CA GLY A 72 8.17 -8.54 0.90
C GLY A 72 7.11 -7.73 1.67
N PHE A 73 7.40 -7.26 2.89
CA PHE A 73 6.51 -6.35 3.61
C PHE A 73 6.86 -4.90 3.31
N VAL A 74 5.84 -4.04 3.21
CA VAL A 74 6.03 -2.59 3.13
C VAL A 74 6.80 -2.11 4.36
N CYS A 75 7.85 -1.32 4.13
CA CYS A 75 8.62 -0.66 5.19
C CYS A 75 8.78 0.86 4.99
N GLY A 76 8.38 1.38 3.83
CA GLY A 76 8.42 2.82 3.54
C GLY A 76 7.40 3.21 2.47
N LEU A 77 6.95 4.46 2.53
CA LEU A 77 6.05 5.05 1.54
C LEU A 77 6.27 6.56 1.46
N SER A 78 6.36 7.10 0.24
CA SER A 78 6.45 8.54 -0.02
C SER A 78 5.58 8.94 -1.20
N VAL A 79 4.96 10.13 -1.15
CA VAL A 79 4.22 10.69 -2.28
C VAL A 79 5.21 11.18 -3.34
N CYS A 80 4.96 10.85 -4.60
CA CYS A 80 5.69 11.38 -5.73
C CYS A 80 5.12 12.76 -6.10
N ASN A 81 6.00 13.76 -6.22
CA ASN A 81 5.67 15.08 -6.78
C ASN A 81 5.56 15.05 -8.30
#